data_AF-A0A820H7B8-F1
#
_entry.id   AF-A0A820H7B8-F1
#
_cell.length_a   1.000
_cell.length_b   1.000
_cell.length_c   1.000
_cell.angle_alpha   90.00
_cell.angle_beta   90.00
_cell.angle_gamma   90.00
#
_symmetry.space_group_name_H-M   'P 1'
#
loop_
_entity.id
_entity.type
_entity.pdbx_description
1 polymer ?
#
loop_
_entity_poly.entity_id
_entity_poly.type
_entity_poly.pdbx_seq_one_letter_code
_entity_poly.pdbx_strand_id
1 'polypeptide(L)'
;ACDKDPHQGVLVVAVGSFLPASNEQGVNWPPSETKSQMTFNPVTCRYETVINRLSTNTSYEWKVAFNGNWGGDKGCNGGTNCQFNSGSTGAVLLIYNPFSGQLTTISISSSETTASRASTSAPSVCSNSFKDRIVRASGNYQTELGSAALWLPTEANSLMTFDETSCLYLLILSGLTPNKFYEWKVTFDNS
;
A
#
# COMPACT_ATOMS: atom_id res chain seq x y z
N ALA A 1 12.04 18.05 1.32
CA ALA A 1 10.65 17.76 1.66
C ALA A 1 9.79 18.20 0.49
N CYS A 2 8.90 17.33 0.01
CA CYS A 2 7.92 17.68 -1.02
C CYS A 2 6.94 18.73 -0.49
N ASP A 3 6.19 19.34 -1.42
CA ASP A 3 4.89 19.91 -1.09
C ASP A 3 3.99 18.86 -0.39
N LYS A 4 2.97 19.34 0.33
CA LYS A 4 2.01 18.46 1.00
C LYS A 4 1.47 17.41 0.04
N ASP A 5 1.26 16.21 0.56
CA ASP A 5 0.63 15.11 -0.17
C ASP A 5 -0.68 15.59 -0.83
N PRO A 6 -0.74 15.63 -2.17
CA PRO A 6 -1.90 16.17 -2.87
C PRO A 6 -3.12 15.24 -2.79
N HIS A 7 -2.94 13.99 -2.37
CA HIS A 7 -4.01 13.00 -2.19
C HIS A 7 -4.15 12.58 -0.72
N GLN A 8 -3.81 13.47 0.23
CA GLN A 8 -3.96 13.18 1.66
C GLN A 8 -5.39 12.75 2.00
N GLY A 9 -5.53 11.59 2.64
CA GLY A 9 -6.84 11.03 3.02
C GLY A 9 -7.61 10.36 1.88
N VAL A 10 -6.99 10.20 0.70
CA VAL A 10 -7.55 9.48 -0.45
C VAL A 10 -6.99 8.06 -0.49
N LEU A 11 -7.85 7.08 -0.80
CA LEU A 11 -7.38 5.74 -1.13
C LEU A 11 -6.74 5.77 -2.52
N VAL A 12 -5.42 5.56 -2.58
CA VAL A 12 -4.64 5.46 -3.84
C VAL A 12 -4.23 4.01 -4.03
N VAL A 13 -4.68 3.36 -5.12
CA VAL A 13 -4.46 1.92 -5.32
C VAL A 13 -3.88 1.64 -6.70
N ALA A 14 -2.88 0.76 -6.76
CA ALA A 14 -2.35 0.24 -8.01
C ALA A 14 -3.23 -0.94 -8.46
N VAL A 15 -3.85 -0.87 -9.62
CA VAL A 15 -4.83 -1.86 -10.08
C VAL A 15 -4.44 -2.36 -11.45
N GLY A 16 -4.65 -3.65 -11.73
CA GLY A 16 -4.14 -4.22 -12.97
C GLY A 16 -4.33 -5.72 -13.11
N SER A 17 -3.81 -6.24 -14.23
CA SER A 17 -3.85 -7.68 -14.57
C SER A 17 -2.95 -8.54 -13.69
N PHE A 18 -2.09 -7.92 -12.89
CA PHE A 18 -1.21 -8.60 -11.94
C PHE A 18 -1.94 -9.10 -10.69
N LEU A 19 -3.09 -8.49 -10.32
CA LEU A 19 -3.76 -8.74 -9.05
C LEU A 19 -4.13 -10.21 -8.82
N PRO A 20 -4.75 -10.92 -9.78
CA PRO A 20 -5.06 -12.35 -9.61
C PRO A 20 -3.82 -13.24 -9.48
N ALA A 21 -2.67 -12.81 -10.02
CA ALA A 21 -1.43 -13.56 -10.02
C ALA A 21 -0.48 -13.19 -8.85
N SER A 22 -0.82 -12.15 -8.09
CA SER A 22 0.01 -11.63 -7.00
C SER A 22 -0.28 -12.31 -5.67
N ASN A 23 0.57 -12.06 -4.67
CA ASN A 23 0.33 -12.44 -3.27
C ASN A 23 -0.98 -11.87 -2.71
N GLU A 24 -1.52 -10.81 -3.31
CA GLU A 24 -2.76 -10.18 -2.90
C GLU A 24 -4.02 -10.95 -3.34
N GLN A 25 -3.93 -11.84 -4.35
CA GLN A 25 -5.05 -12.64 -4.89
C GLN A 25 -6.33 -11.80 -5.13
N GLY A 26 -6.14 -10.60 -5.69
CA GLY A 26 -7.24 -9.67 -6.00
C GLY A 26 -7.98 -10.03 -7.27
N VAL A 27 -9.11 -9.35 -7.52
CA VAL A 27 -9.81 -9.43 -8.81
C VAL A 27 -8.99 -8.69 -9.88
N ASN A 28 -9.22 -8.98 -11.16
CA ASN A 28 -8.61 -8.22 -12.26
C ASN A 28 -9.28 -6.83 -12.39
N TRP A 29 -8.50 -5.75 -12.32
CA TRP A 29 -8.98 -4.35 -12.40
C TRP A 29 -10.05 -3.84 -11.39
N PRO A 30 -10.03 -4.18 -10.09
CA PRO A 30 -10.90 -3.59 -9.07
C PRO A 30 -10.37 -2.23 -8.58
N PRO A 31 -11.04 -1.09 -8.88
CA PRO A 31 -10.58 0.23 -8.42
C PRO A 31 -10.66 0.44 -6.90
N SER A 32 -11.32 -0.48 -6.19
CA SER A 32 -11.48 -0.50 -4.72
C SER A 32 -10.60 -1.53 -4.01
N GLU A 33 -9.60 -2.08 -4.69
CA GLU A 33 -8.70 -3.08 -4.09
C GLU A 33 -7.74 -2.44 -3.09
N THR A 34 -7.97 -2.68 -1.81
CA THR A 34 -7.15 -2.14 -0.74
C THR A 34 -5.82 -2.87 -0.58
N LYS A 35 -5.70 -4.09 -1.11
CA LYS A 35 -4.48 -4.88 -0.98
C LYS A 35 -3.29 -4.36 -1.78
N SER A 36 -3.54 -3.59 -2.83
CA SER A 36 -2.51 -2.91 -3.62
C SER A 36 -2.50 -1.40 -3.39
N GLN A 37 -2.96 -0.98 -2.20
CA GLN A 37 -2.87 0.40 -1.75
C GLN A 37 -1.41 0.87 -1.79
N MET A 38 -1.22 2.09 -2.30
CA MET A 38 0.06 2.76 -2.38
C MET A 38 0.23 3.70 -1.19
N THR A 39 1.46 3.81 -0.69
CA THR A 39 1.80 4.71 0.40
C THR A 39 2.58 5.90 -0.13
N PHE A 40 2.19 7.12 0.25
CA PHE A 40 2.97 8.30 -0.09
C PHE A 40 4.27 8.34 0.71
N ASN A 41 5.38 8.45 -0.01
CA ASN A 41 6.72 8.61 0.54
C ASN A 41 7.10 10.10 0.47
N PRO A 42 7.20 10.82 1.62
CA PRO A 42 7.51 12.25 1.66
C PRO A 42 8.99 12.58 1.35
N VAL A 43 9.84 11.56 1.21
CA VAL A 43 11.24 11.72 0.78
C VAL A 43 11.34 11.72 -0.74
N THR A 44 10.66 10.77 -1.40
CA THR A 44 10.68 10.63 -2.86
C THR A 44 9.56 11.37 -3.57
N CYS A 45 8.58 11.87 -2.82
CA CYS A 45 7.41 12.61 -3.29
C CYS A 45 6.50 11.78 -4.20
N ARG A 46 6.36 10.50 -3.87
CA ARG A 46 5.72 9.50 -4.71
C ARG A 46 4.89 8.53 -3.89
N TYR A 47 3.83 8.02 -4.49
CA TYR A 47 3.11 6.85 -4.02
C TYR A 47 3.85 5.60 -4.48
N GLU A 48 4.09 4.67 -3.56
CA GLU A 48 4.90 3.48 -3.80
C GLU A 48 4.18 2.24 -3.25
N THR A 49 4.25 1.12 -3.98
CA THR A 49 3.81 -0.20 -3.49
C THR A 49 4.62 -1.33 -4.13
N VAL A 50 4.91 -2.37 -3.37
CA VAL A 50 5.65 -3.55 -3.86
C VAL A 50 4.65 -4.66 -4.15
N ILE A 51 4.69 -5.17 -5.38
CA ILE A 51 3.93 -6.35 -5.80
C ILE A 51 4.88 -7.53 -5.90
N ASN A 52 4.54 -8.66 -5.30
CA ASN A 52 5.40 -9.84 -5.27
C ASN A 52 4.62 -11.12 -5.63
N ARG A 53 5.37 -12.23 -5.74
CA ARG A 53 4.87 -13.57 -6.13
C ARG A 53 4.17 -13.61 -7.50
N LEU A 54 4.47 -12.66 -8.37
CA LEU A 54 4.03 -12.72 -9.76
C LEU A 54 4.72 -13.89 -10.46
N SER A 55 4.06 -14.47 -11.46
CA SER A 55 4.73 -15.39 -12.39
C SER A 55 5.93 -14.67 -12.98
N THR A 56 7.11 -15.30 -12.93
CA THR A 56 8.36 -14.68 -13.38
C THR A 56 8.33 -14.44 -14.89
N ASN A 57 9.06 -13.43 -15.35
CA ASN A 57 9.18 -13.01 -16.74
C ASN A 57 7.84 -12.82 -17.48
N THR A 58 6.77 -12.51 -16.74
CA THR A 58 5.42 -12.38 -17.27
C THR A 58 5.05 -10.91 -17.41
N SER A 59 4.38 -10.57 -18.51
CA SER A 59 3.91 -9.21 -18.78
C SER A 59 2.55 -8.96 -18.16
N TYR A 60 2.41 -7.81 -17.51
CA TYR A 60 1.20 -7.34 -16.86
C TYR A 60 0.92 -5.88 -17.22
N GLU A 61 -0.27 -5.42 -16.87
CA GLU A 61 -0.73 -4.06 -17.05
C GLU A 61 -1.24 -3.48 -15.73
N TRP A 62 -1.08 -2.18 -15.53
CA TRP A 62 -1.61 -1.48 -14.37
C TRP A 62 -1.96 -0.01 -14.60
N LYS A 63 -2.73 0.54 -13.67
CA LYS A 63 -3.10 1.96 -13.52
C LYS A 63 -3.21 2.29 -12.03
N VAL A 64 -3.42 3.58 -11.72
CA VAL A 64 -3.79 4.04 -10.38
C VAL A 64 -5.26 4.46 -10.37
N ALA A 65 -6.03 3.93 -9.42
CA ALA A 65 -7.39 4.36 -9.13
C ALA A 65 -7.46 5.10 -7.78
N PHE A 66 -8.50 5.92 -7.61
CA PHE A 66 -8.67 6.79 -6.46
C PHE A 66 -10.03 6.57 -5.80
N ASN A 67 -10.07 6.48 -4.47
CA ASN A 67 -11.31 6.35 -3.68
C ASN A 67 -12.27 5.27 -4.18
N GLY A 68 -11.74 4.12 -4.59
CA GLY A 68 -12.57 3.01 -5.04
C GLY A 68 -13.16 3.17 -6.45
N ASN A 69 -12.77 4.20 -7.20
CA ASN A 69 -13.39 4.56 -8.47
C ASN A 69 -12.37 4.90 -9.57
N TRP A 70 -12.83 4.90 -10.82
CA TRP A 70 -12.03 5.27 -12.00
C TRP A 70 -12.01 6.78 -12.28
N GLY A 71 -12.77 7.58 -11.53
CA GLY A 71 -12.80 9.04 -11.71
C GLY A 71 -11.44 9.66 -11.40
N GLY A 72 -10.76 10.19 -12.41
CA GLY A 72 -9.46 10.85 -12.25
C GLY A 72 -8.27 9.88 -12.15
N ASP A 73 -8.45 8.64 -12.58
CA ASP A 73 -7.40 7.61 -12.64
C ASP A 73 -6.16 8.07 -13.41
N LYS A 74 -5.04 7.36 -13.18
CA LYS A 74 -3.77 7.66 -13.84
C LYS A 74 -3.23 6.43 -14.55
N GLY A 75 -2.82 6.64 -15.79
CA GLY A 75 -2.20 5.66 -16.66
C GLY A 75 -1.01 6.27 -17.38
N CYS A 76 -0.28 5.45 -18.12
CA CYS A 76 0.85 5.88 -18.94
C CYS A 76 0.36 6.59 -20.22
N ASN A 77 1.25 7.31 -20.91
CA ASN A 77 1.00 7.83 -22.26
C ASN A 77 -0.37 8.51 -22.48
N GLY A 78 -0.76 9.42 -21.59
CA GLY A 78 -2.06 10.10 -21.69
C GLY A 78 -3.24 9.32 -21.13
N GLY A 79 -2.99 8.36 -20.23
CA GLY A 79 -4.04 7.63 -19.49
C GLY A 79 -4.27 6.19 -19.94
N THR A 80 -3.45 5.66 -20.85
CA THR A 80 -3.47 4.24 -21.24
C THR A 80 -2.95 3.35 -20.12
N ASN A 81 -3.20 2.04 -20.22
CA ASN A 81 -2.62 1.07 -19.30
C ASN A 81 -1.07 1.14 -19.34
N CYS A 82 -0.44 1.06 -18.17
CA CYS A 82 1.02 0.93 -18.07
C CYS A 82 1.41 -0.54 -18.17
N GLN A 83 2.25 -0.90 -19.13
CA GLN A 83 2.79 -2.26 -19.25
C GLN A 83 4.07 -2.41 -18.42
N PHE A 84 4.25 -3.59 -17.81
CA PHE A 84 5.50 -3.97 -17.16
C PHE A 84 5.74 -5.48 -17.24
N ASN A 85 6.98 -5.90 -17.02
CA ASN A 85 7.35 -7.30 -16.86
C ASN A 85 7.79 -7.58 -15.43
N SER A 86 7.35 -8.70 -14.86
CA SER A 86 7.66 -9.09 -13.47
C SER A 86 9.12 -9.49 -13.24
N GLY A 87 9.91 -9.64 -14.30
CA GLY A 87 11.31 -10.01 -14.24
C GLY A 87 11.53 -11.41 -13.64
N SER A 88 12.80 -11.75 -13.40
CA SER A 88 13.19 -13.08 -12.95
C SER A 88 12.80 -13.39 -11.50
N THR A 89 12.45 -12.38 -10.70
CA THR A 89 12.10 -12.52 -9.28
C THR A 89 10.60 -12.61 -9.03
N GLY A 90 9.77 -12.21 -10.01
CA GLY A 90 8.32 -12.12 -9.80
C GLY A 90 7.94 -10.99 -8.85
N ALA A 91 8.78 -9.97 -8.71
CA ALA A 91 8.56 -8.85 -7.81
C ALA A 91 8.91 -7.51 -8.48
N VAL A 92 8.07 -6.50 -8.24
CA VAL A 92 8.21 -5.15 -8.80
C VAL A 92 7.83 -4.08 -7.78
N LEU A 93 8.45 -2.92 -7.89
CA LEU A 93 8.02 -1.69 -7.23
C LEU A 93 7.20 -0.85 -8.24
N LEU A 94 5.95 -0.56 -7.89
CA LEU A 94 5.07 0.33 -8.63
C LEU A 94 5.09 1.72 -7.99
N ILE A 95 5.26 2.74 -8.82
CA ILE A 95 5.50 4.11 -8.39
C ILE A 95 4.57 5.07 -9.14
N TYR A 96 3.90 5.94 -8.42
CA TYR A 96 3.10 7.04 -8.96
C TYR A 96 3.59 8.37 -8.41
N ASN A 97 3.99 9.29 -9.30
CA ASN A 97 4.30 10.67 -8.96
C ASN A 97 3.03 11.53 -9.07
N PRO A 98 2.47 12.00 -7.95
CA PRO A 98 1.20 12.70 -7.97
C PRO A 98 1.30 14.14 -8.47
N PHE A 99 2.51 14.70 -8.58
CA PHE A 99 2.74 16.05 -9.07
C PHE A 99 2.88 16.10 -10.60
N SER A 100 3.45 15.07 -11.21
CA SER A 100 3.59 14.97 -12.66
C SER A 100 2.57 14.05 -13.32
N GLY A 101 1.85 13.23 -12.56
CA GLY A 101 0.97 12.20 -13.09
C GLY A 101 1.73 10.96 -13.61
N GLN A 102 3.05 10.90 -13.44
CA GLN A 102 3.89 9.84 -14.03
C GLN A 102 3.78 8.54 -13.24
N LEU A 103 3.65 7.42 -13.96
CA LEU A 103 3.71 6.06 -13.42
C LEU A 103 5.03 5.40 -13.84
N THR A 104 5.62 4.61 -12.96
CA THR A 104 6.89 3.90 -13.21
C THR A 104 6.86 2.54 -12.54
N THR A 105 7.47 1.55 -13.18
CA THR A 105 7.67 0.22 -12.63
C THR A 105 9.16 -0.10 -12.61
N ILE A 106 9.65 -0.61 -11.48
CA ILE A 106 11.03 -1.06 -11.31
C ILE A 106 10.98 -2.56 -10.96
N SER A 107 11.66 -3.39 -11.77
CA SER A 107 11.83 -4.82 -11.45
C SER A 107 12.81 -4.97 -10.30
N ILE A 108 12.42 -5.72 -9.26
CA ILE A 108 13.26 -5.94 -8.08
C ILE A 108 14.22 -7.10 -8.39
N SER A 109 15.52 -6.88 -8.21
CA SER A 109 16.53 -7.91 -8.50
C SER A 109 16.73 -8.88 -7.33
N SER A 110 17.29 -10.06 -7.59
CA SER A 110 17.52 -11.10 -6.56
C SER A 110 18.53 -10.68 -5.47
N SER A 111 19.38 -9.68 -5.73
CA SER A 111 20.27 -9.06 -4.73
C SER A 111 19.56 -8.02 -3.86
N GLU A 112 18.38 -7.55 -4.26
CA GLU A 112 17.53 -6.66 -3.45
C GLU A 112 16.51 -7.45 -2.62
N THR A 113 16.37 -8.76 -2.84
CA THR A 113 15.46 -9.63 -2.09
C THR A 113 15.91 -9.88 -0.65
N THR A 114 17.13 -9.48 -0.30
CA THR A 114 17.63 -9.38 1.09
C THR A 114 17.91 -7.95 1.54
N ALA A 115 17.54 -6.94 0.74
CA ALA A 115 17.75 -5.52 1.00
C ALA A 115 16.46 -4.68 1.04
N SER A 116 15.30 -5.29 1.30
CA SER A 116 14.13 -4.57 1.86
C SER A 116 14.32 -4.34 3.38
N ARG A 117 15.50 -3.86 3.75
CA ARG A 117 15.85 -3.40 5.11
C ARG A 117 17.15 -2.60 5.13
N ALA A 118 17.26 -1.65 4.21
CA ALA A 118 18.15 -0.51 4.39
C ALA A 118 17.49 0.68 3.72
N SER A 119 16.52 1.27 4.43
CA SER A 119 16.22 2.68 4.27
C SER A 119 17.56 3.42 4.38
N THR A 120 18.11 3.90 3.26
CA THR A 120 19.06 5.02 3.32
C THR A 120 18.24 6.25 3.70
N SER A 121 17.95 6.34 4.99
CA SER A 121 17.32 7.48 5.62
C SER A 121 18.33 8.62 5.65
N ALA A 122 17.99 9.73 5.00
CA ALA A 122 18.32 11.03 5.56
C ALA A 122 17.79 11.06 7.01
N PRO A 123 18.44 11.73 7.96
CA PRO A 123 18.26 11.48 9.40
C PRO A 123 16.79 11.56 9.77
N SER A 124 16.19 10.40 10.06
CA SER A 124 14.87 10.35 10.65
C SER A 124 15.00 11.00 12.02
N VAL A 125 14.21 12.04 12.28
CA VAL A 125 14.20 12.73 13.58
C VAL A 125 13.73 11.77 14.69
N CYS A 126 13.17 10.63 14.30
CA CYS A 126 12.63 9.62 15.19
C CYS A 126 13.19 8.23 14.92
N SER A 127 13.37 7.48 16.00
CA SER A 127 13.73 6.06 15.98
C SER A 127 12.44 5.23 16.05
N ASN A 128 12.13 4.49 14.98
CA ASN A 128 11.08 3.48 15.05
C ASN A 128 11.60 2.18 15.69
N SER A 129 11.34 2.02 16.98
CA SER A 129 11.72 0.83 17.75
C SER A 129 10.98 -0.46 17.35
N PHE A 130 9.92 -0.35 16.53
CA PHE A 130 9.09 -1.48 16.10
C PHE A 130 9.13 -1.70 14.58
N LYS A 131 10.12 -1.13 13.88
CA LYS A 131 10.28 -1.22 12.41
C LYS A 131 10.32 -2.66 11.85
N ASP A 132 10.58 -3.63 12.71
CA ASP A 132 10.71 -5.06 12.36
C ASP A 132 9.53 -5.91 12.82
N ARG A 133 8.53 -5.24 13.38
CA ARG A 133 7.33 -5.85 13.95
C ARG A 133 6.16 -5.54 13.02
N ILE A 134 5.24 -6.48 12.91
CA ILE A 134 3.94 -6.19 12.31
C ILE A 134 3.11 -5.49 13.38
N VAL A 135 2.68 -4.26 13.15
CA VAL A 135 1.86 -3.49 14.10
C VAL A 135 0.43 -3.40 13.58
N ARG A 136 -0.54 -3.79 14.40
CA ARG A 136 -1.97 -3.75 14.06
C ARG A 136 -2.77 -3.12 15.19
N ALA A 137 -3.93 -2.56 14.88
CA ALA A 137 -4.92 -2.22 15.90
C ALA A 137 -6.06 -3.24 15.85
N SER A 138 -6.12 -4.21 16.74
CA SER A 138 -7.25 -5.16 16.80
C SER A 138 -8.35 -4.60 17.69
N GLY A 139 -9.61 -4.76 17.30
CA GLY A 139 -10.71 -4.12 18.01
C GLY A 139 -12.09 -4.65 17.65
N ASN A 140 -13.09 -4.10 18.32
CA ASN A 140 -14.49 -4.47 18.10
C ASN A 140 -15.12 -3.78 16.85
N TYR A 141 -14.36 -2.90 16.19
CA TYR A 141 -14.75 -2.27 14.94
C TYR A 141 -14.57 -3.18 13.72
N GLN A 142 -13.73 -4.22 13.84
CA GLN A 142 -13.23 -5.02 12.71
C GLN A 142 -14.34 -5.69 11.90
N THR A 143 -15.36 -6.26 12.54
CA THR A 143 -16.47 -6.92 11.82
C THR A 143 -17.34 -5.95 11.02
N GLU A 144 -17.40 -4.68 11.40
CA GLU A 144 -18.09 -3.66 10.59
C GLU A 144 -17.32 -3.33 9.30
N LEU A 145 -16.02 -3.59 9.31
CA LEU A 145 -15.12 -3.39 8.17
C LEU A 145 -14.85 -4.70 7.41
N GLY A 146 -15.69 -5.72 7.62
CA GLY A 146 -15.65 -6.97 6.86
C GLY A 146 -14.77 -8.07 7.45
N SER A 147 -14.21 -7.89 8.65
CA SER A 147 -13.43 -8.94 9.31
C SER A 147 -14.28 -10.14 9.71
N ALA A 148 -13.68 -11.32 9.64
CA ALA A 148 -14.32 -12.58 10.02
C ALA A 148 -14.65 -12.68 11.53
N ALA A 149 -13.94 -11.93 12.37
CA ALA A 149 -14.16 -11.90 13.81
C ALA A 149 -13.74 -10.57 14.43
N LEU A 150 -14.29 -10.28 15.61
CA LEU A 150 -13.80 -9.22 16.48
C LEU A 150 -12.42 -9.60 17.04
N TRP A 151 -11.58 -8.62 17.33
CA TRP A 151 -10.28 -8.82 17.98
C TRP A 151 -9.33 -9.75 17.23
N LEU A 152 -9.43 -9.80 15.90
CA LEU A 152 -8.58 -10.66 15.07
C LEU A 152 -7.20 -10.00 14.89
N PRO A 153 -6.12 -10.59 15.44
CA PRO A 153 -4.78 -10.00 15.38
C PRO A 153 -4.12 -10.15 14.00
N THR A 154 -4.67 -11.01 13.15
CA THR A 154 -4.20 -11.23 11.78
C THR A 154 -4.94 -10.40 10.73
N GLU A 155 -5.92 -9.58 11.14
CA GLU A 155 -6.74 -8.81 10.20
C GLU A 155 -5.90 -7.86 9.35
N ALA A 156 -6.08 -7.95 8.03
CA ALA A 156 -5.32 -7.16 7.06
C ALA A 156 -5.70 -5.67 7.14
N ASN A 157 -7.00 -5.37 7.30
CA ASN A 157 -7.51 -4.00 7.40
C ASN A 157 -7.14 -3.28 8.70
N SER A 158 -6.48 -3.97 9.62
CA SER A 158 -6.02 -3.42 10.90
C SER A 158 -4.51 -3.09 10.90
N LEU A 159 -3.81 -3.26 9.78
CA LEU A 159 -2.37 -2.95 9.67
C LEU A 159 -2.11 -1.45 9.82
N MET A 160 -1.23 -1.11 10.78
CA MET A 160 -0.81 0.27 11.01
C MET A 160 0.45 0.60 10.21
N THR A 161 0.52 1.82 9.69
CA THR A 161 1.69 2.33 8.96
C THR A 161 2.44 3.33 9.84
N PHE A 162 3.76 3.20 9.96
CA PHE A 162 4.56 4.19 10.68
C PHE A 162 4.78 5.43 9.79
N ASP A 163 4.37 6.58 10.27
CA ASP A 163 4.68 7.88 9.66
C ASP A 163 5.93 8.47 10.30
N GLU A 164 7.00 8.58 9.50
CA GLU A 164 8.29 9.14 9.93
C GLU A 164 8.25 10.64 10.19
N THR A 165 7.21 11.34 9.72
CA THR A 165 7.03 12.79 9.92
C THR A 165 6.42 13.10 11.28
N SER A 166 5.37 12.36 11.67
CA SER A 166 4.70 12.51 12.97
C SER A 166 5.23 11.56 14.05
N CYS A 167 6.02 10.56 13.67
CA CYS A 167 6.58 9.55 14.55
C CYS A 167 5.51 8.67 15.22
N LEU A 168 4.41 8.42 14.49
CA LEU A 168 3.26 7.66 14.95
C LEU A 168 2.98 6.48 14.02
N TYR A 169 2.44 5.41 14.59
CA TYR A 169 1.73 4.39 13.83
C TYR A 169 0.30 4.89 13.56
N LEU A 170 -0.09 4.92 12.29
CA LEU A 170 -1.38 5.41 11.82
C LEU A 170 -2.22 4.27 11.25
N LEU A 171 -3.51 4.29 11.58
CA LEU A 171 -4.54 3.48 10.96
C LEU A 171 -5.76 4.36 10.71
N ILE A 172 -6.23 4.40 9.47
CA ILE A 172 -7.41 5.16 9.08
C ILE A 172 -8.54 4.16 8.88
N LEU A 173 -9.63 4.35 9.61
CA LEU A 173 -10.83 3.51 9.54
C LEU A 173 -11.96 4.29 8.87
N SER A 174 -12.54 3.72 7.82
CA SER A 174 -13.66 4.31 7.08
C SER A 174 -14.86 3.37 7.11
N GLY A 175 -16.08 3.91 7.23
CA GLY A 175 -17.32 3.11 7.22
C GLY A 175 -17.80 2.66 8.61
N LEU A 176 -17.24 3.21 9.68
CA LEU A 176 -17.71 2.95 11.04
C LEU A 176 -19.10 3.55 11.27
N THR A 177 -19.93 2.84 12.06
CA THR A 177 -21.22 3.35 12.53
C THR A 177 -21.04 4.64 13.34
N PRO A 178 -21.70 5.76 12.97
CA PRO A 178 -21.64 7.00 13.73
C PRO A 178 -22.18 6.86 15.16
N ASN A 179 -21.62 7.63 16.10
CA ASN A 179 -22.03 7.65 17.51
C ASN A 179 -21.91 6.31 18.26
N LYS A 180 -21.15 5.35 17.71
CA LYS A 180 -20.82 4.10 18.38
C LYS A 180 -19.46 4.19 19.06
N PHE A 181 -19.35 3.63 20.26
CA PHE A 181 -18.08 3.49 20.96
C PHE A 181 -17.35 2.23 20.48
N TYR A 182 -16.08 2.39 20.16
CA TYR A 182 -15.21 1.28 19.75
C TYR A 182 -14.07 1.11 20.75
N GLU A 183 -13.68 -0.15 20.92
CA GLU A 183 -12.55 -0.57 21.73
C GLU A 183 -11.50 -1.16 20.81
N TRP A 184 -10.23 -0.86 21.09
CA TRP A 184 -9.11 -1.36 20.31
C TRP A 184 -7.87 -1.50 21.17
N LYS A 185 -6.96 -2.36 20.72
CA LYS A 185 -5.62 -2.57 21.29
C LYS A 185 -4.61 -2.71 20.16
N VAL A 186 -3.36 -2.37 20.44
CA VAL A 186 -2.26 -2.67 19.52
C VAL A 186 -1.86 -4.13 19.66
N THR A 187 -1.72 -4.83 18.54
CA THR A 187 -1.19 -6.19 18.45
C THR A 187 0.11 -6.18 17.67
N PHE A 188 1.02 -7.07 18.07
CA PHE A 188 2.33 -7.19 17.44
C PHE A 188 2.51 -8.61 16.91
N ASP A 189 2.99 -8.72 15.67
CA ASP A 189 3.27 -10.00 15.00
C ASP A 189 2.10 -10.98 15.03
N ASN A 190 0.89 -10.43 14.92
CA ASN A 190 -0.36 -11.19 14.96
C ASN A 190 -0.65 -11.87 16.32
N SER A 191 -0.16 -11.30 17.43
CA SER A 191 -0.45 -11.73 18.81
C SER A 191 -0.95 -10.59 19.71
#